data_AF-A0A6N9VEM0-F1
#
_entry.id   AF-A0A6N9VEM0-F1
#
_cell.length_a   1.000
_cell.length_b   1.000
_cell.length_c   1.000
_cell.angle_alpha   90.00
_cell.angle_beta   90.00
_cell.angle_gamma   90.00
#
_symmetry.space_group_name_H-M   'P 1'
#
loop_
_entity.id
_entity.type
_entity.pdbx_description
1 polymer ?
#
loop_
_entity_poly.entity_id
_entity_poly.type
_entity_poly.pdbx_seq_one_letter_code
_entity_poly.pdbx_strand_id
1 'polypeptide(L)' 'LANYTHLLGDTKFLTWFGNSVIVAATTTVIGVFLAATTGYAVSRFRFPGMRPLMWVLLITQMFPMAILIVPL' A
#
# COMPACT_ATOMS: atom_id res chain seq x y z
N LEU A 1 14.64 -27.74 -16.13
CA LEU A 1 14.13 -27.89 -14.74
C LEU A 1 15.19 -27.56 -13.68
N ALA A 2 16.48 -27.88 -13.90
CA ALA A 2 17.58 -27.65 -12.94
C ALA A 2 17.78 -26.18 -12.48
N ASN A 3 17.47 -25.18 -13.34
CA ASN A 3 17.59 -23.76 -12.98
C ASN A 3 16.57 -23.30 -11.94
N TYR A 4 15.35 -23.87 -11.95
CA TYR A 4 14.32 -23.55 -10.95
C TYR A 4 14.67 -24.13 -9.58
N THR A 5 15.28 -25.32 -9.54
CA THR A 5 15.73 -25.95 -8.29
C THR A 5 16.95 -25.25 -7.69
N HIS A 6 17.83 -24.66 -8.49
CA HIS A 6 18.97 -23.87 -8.01
C HIS A 6 18.53 -22.48 -7.48
N LEU A 7 17.53 -21.84 -8.10
CA LEU A 7 16.94 -20.58 -7.62
C LEU A 7 16.15 -20.74 -6.32
N LEU A 8 15.48 -21.89 -6.13
CA LEU A 8 14.71 -22.20 -4.92
C LEU A 8 15.57 -22.76 -3.79
N GLY A 9 16.74 -23.36 -4.09
CA GLY A 9 17.61 -24.02 -3.11
C GLY A 9 18.86 -23.22 -2.68
N ASP A 10 19.54 -22.53 -3.62
CA ASP A 10 20.85 -21.90 -3.37
C ASP A 10 20.81 -20.37 -3.25
N THR A 11 19.65 -19.74 -3.45
CA THR A 11 19.52 -18.27 -3.44
C THR A 11 18.55 -17.79 -2.36
N LYS A 12 18.81 -16.62 -1.75
CA LYS A 12 17.91 -15.93 -0.77
C LYS A 12 16.57 -15.47 -1.35
N PHE A 13 16.16 -16.01 -2.51
CA PHE A 13 14.96 -15.62 -3.23
C PHE A 13 13.69 -15.88 -2.42
N LEU A 14 13.56 -17.05 -1.78
CA LEU A 14 12.41 -17.35 -0.89
C LEU A 14 12.36 -16.40 0.32
N THR A 15 13.51 -15.97 0.84
CA THR A 15 13.58 -15.01 1.93
C THR A 15 13.16 -13.61 1.48
N TRP A 16 13.63 -13.14 0.33
CA TRP A 16 13.22 -11.84 -0.23
C TRP A 16 11.75 -11.83 -0.62
N PHE A 17 11.25 -12.91 -1.22
CA PHE A 17 9.85 -13.08 -1.54
C PHE A 17 9.00 -13.09 -0.26
N GLY A 18 9.39 -13.86 0.75
CA GLY A 18 8.71 -13.89 2.05
C GLY A 18 8.67 -12.52 2.72
N ASN A 19 9.78 -11.78 2.72
CA ASN A 19 9.83 -10.42 3.25
C ASN A 19 8.88 -9.48 2.52
N SER A 20 8.86 -9.52 1.18
CA SER A 20 7.94 -8.71 0.37
C SER A 20 6.47 -9.05 0.66
N VAL A 21 6.14 -10.34 0.80
CA VAL A 21 4.79 -10.79 1.17
C VAL A 21 4.40 -10.27 2.55
N ILE A 22 5.30 -10.35 3.54
CA ILE A 22 5.05 -9.87 4.90
C ILE A 22 4.84 -8.34 4.89
N VAL A 23 5.70 -7.59 4.20
CA VAL A 23 5.57 -6.13 4.10
C VAL A 23 4.27 -5.75 3.40
N ALA A 24 3.95 -6.37 2.27
CA ALA A 24 2.72 -6.11 1.52
C ALA A 24 1.46 -6.48 2.34
N ALA A 25 1.45 -7.62 3.01
CA ALA A 25 0.33 -8.04 3.85
C ALA A 25 0.13 -7.09 5.04
N THR A 26 1.22 -6.74 5.74
CA THR A 26 1.14 -5.87 6.92
C THR A 26 0.66 -4.47 6.55
N THR A 27 1.22 -3.88 5.47
CA THR A 27 0.80 -2.58 4.96
C THR A 27 -0.65 -2.59 4.48
N THR A 28 -1.09 -3.66 3.83
CA THR A 28 -2.48 -3.83 3.40
C THR A 28 -3.42 -3.89 4.61
N VAL A 29 -3.13 -4.72 5.62
CA VAL A 29 -4.00 -4.87 6.80
C VAL A 29 -4.17 -3.54 7.53
N ILE A 30 -3.06 -2.84 7.81
CA ILE A 30 -3.10 -1.54 8.48
C ILE A 30 -3.83 -0.50 7.62
N GLY A 31 -3.49 -0.43 6.33
CA GLY A 31 -4.09 0.50 5.39
C GLY A 31 -5.60 0.31 5.25
N VAL A 32 -6.05 -0.93 5.08
CA VAL A 32 -7.48 -1.27 4.97
C VAL A 32 -8.22 -0.96 6.26
N PHE A 33 -7.65 -1.26 7.43
CA PHE A 33 -8.30 -0.97 8.70
C PHE A 33 -8.55 0.54 8.89
N LEU A 34 -7.53 1.37 8.60
CA LEU A 34 -7.64 2.83 8.67
C LEU A 34 -8.58 3.38 7.59
N ALA A 35 -8.47 2.88 6.36
CA ALA A 35 -9.30 3.31 5.24
C ALA A 35 -10.77 2.94 5.43
N ALA A 36 -11.06 1.75 5.96
CA ALA A 36 -12.43 1.31 6.26
C ALA A 36 -13.05 2.18 7.36
N THR A 37 -12.31 2.47 8.42
CA THR A 37 -12.77 3.34 9.52
C THR A 37 -13.03 4.77 9.03
N THR A 38 -12.09 5.32 8.27
CA THR A 38 -12.20 6.68 7.70
C THR A 38 -13.32 6.76 6.67
N GLY A 39 -13.43 5.77 5.78
CA GLY A 39 -14.49 5.68 4.77
C GLY A 39 -15.86 5.55 5.40
N TYR A 40 -16.00 4.75 6.47
CA TYR A 40 -17.24 4.68 7.23
C TYR A 40 -17.60 6.03 7.85
N ALA A 41 -16.63 6.70 8.50
CA ALA A 41 -16.85 8.00 9.11
C ALA A 41 -17.29 9.07 8.09
N VAL A 42 -16.61 9.13 6.93
CA VAL A 42 -16.93 10.05 5.84
C VAL A 42 -18.28 9.74 5.18
N SER A 43 -18.65 8.46 5.06
CA SER A 43 -19.91 8.07 4.43
C SER A 43 -21.14 8.36 5.30
N ARG A 44 -21.01 8.22 6.63
CA ARG A 44 -22.15 8.28 7.56
C ARG A 44 -22.25 9.60 8.31
N PHE A 45 -21.14 10.24 8.65
CA PHE A 45 -21.14 11.50 9.40
C PHE A 45 -20.91 12.71 8.48
N ARG A 46 -21.84 13.67 8.50
CA ARG A 46 -21.68 14.96 7.82
C ARG A 46 -21.01 15.97 8.75
N PHE A 47 -19.68 15.90 8.86
CA PHE A 47 -18.88 16.84 9.64
C PHE A 47 -18.42 18.03 8.77
N PRO A 48 -18.19 19.23 9.36
CA PRO A 48 -17.84 20.44 8.60
C PRO A 48 -16.52 20.36 7.82
N GLY A 49 -15.64 19.41 8.15
CA GLY A 49 -14.37 19.16 7.44
C GLY A 49 -14.43 18.14 6.29
N MET A 50 -15.59 17.59 5.94
CA MET A 50 -15.71 16.49 4.96
C MET A 50 -15.27 16.89 3.54
N ARG A 51 -15.65 18.10 3.10
CA ARG A 51 -15.30 18.64 1.78
C ARG A 51 -13.78 18.82 1.57
N PRO A 52 -13.05 19.54 2.44
CA PRO A 52 -11.60 19.67 2.26
C PRO A 52 -10.87 18.33 2.38
N LEU A 53 -11.33 17.43 3.26
CA LEU A 53 -10.76 16.08 3.37
C LEU A 53 -10.85 15.31 2.04
N MET A 54 -12.03 15.29 1.40
CA MET A 54 -12.20 14.63 0.09
C MET A 54 -11.33 15.25 -1.00
N TRP A 55 -11.20 16.59 -1.05
CA TRP A 55 -10.33 17.26 -2.01
C TRP A 55 -8.86 16.86 -1.83
N VAL A 56 -8.35 16.84 -0.59
CA VAL A 56 -6.99 16.41 -0.29
C VAL A 56 -6.77 14.94 -0.67
N LEU A 57 -7.73 14.06 -0.39
CA LEU A 57 -7.67 12.66 -0.80
C LEU A 57 -7.59 12.51 -2.33
N LEU A 58 -8.40 13.26 -3.08
CA LEU A 58 -8.35 13.22 -4.54
C LEU A 58 -7.01 13.74 -5.09
N ILE A 59 -6.52 14.86 -4.56
CA ILE A 59 -5.23 15.45 -4.99
C ILE A 59 -4.07 14.48 -4.72
N THR A 60 -4.06 13.82 -3.56
CA THR A 60 -3.01 12.85 -3.22
C THR A 60 -3.04 11.60 -4.09
N GLN A 61 -4.22 11.13 -4.51
CA GLN A 61 -4.35 10.01 -5.46
C GLN A 61 -3.96 10.40 -6.90
N MET A 62 -4.13 11.67 -7.27
CA MET A 62 -3.72 12.19 -8.58
C MET A 62 -2.20 12.40 -8.69
N PHE A 63 -1.49 12.43 -7.56
CA PHE A 63 -0.03 12.56 -7.55
C PHE A 63 0.61 11.27 -8.08
N PRO A 64 1.32 11.31 -9.22
CA PRO A 64 1.91 10.11 -9.79
C PRO A 64 3.12 9.66 -8.97
N MET A 65 3.18 8.36 -8.65
CA MET A 65 4.33 7.71 -7.99
C MET A 65 5.68 8.00 -8.69
N ALA A 66 5.65 8.30 -9.99
CA ALA A 66 6.84 8.66 -10.77
C ALA A 66 7.56 9.91 -10.25
N ILE A 67 6.87 10.89 -9.66
CA ILE A 67 7.50 12.10 -9.11
C ILE A 67 8.32 11.77 -7.85
N LEU A 68 7.92 10.76 -7.08
CA LEU A 68 8.62 10.32 -5.87
C LEU A 68 9.90 9.51 -6.15
N ILE A 69 10.08 9.03 -7.39
CA ILE A 69 11.29 8.30 -7.81
C ILE A 69 12.44 9.27 -8.11
N VAL A 70 12.16 10.52 -8.50
CA VAL A 70 13.20 11.52 -8.85
C VAL A 70 14.14 11.88 -7.68
N PRO A 71 13.66 12.02 -6.42
CA PRO A 71 14.53 12.29 -5.28
C PRO A 71 15.15 11.07 -4.57
N LEU A 72 14.92 9.83 -5.06
CA LEU A 72 15.51 8.59 -4.51
C LEU A 72 16.73 8.14 -5.33
#